data_AF-J7REN1-F1
#
_entry.id   AF-J7REN1-F1
#
_cell.length_a   1.000
_cell.length_b   1.000
_cell.length_c   1.000
_cell.angle_alpha   90.00
_cell.angle_beta   90.00
_cell.angle_gamma   90.00
#
_symmetry.space_group_name_H-M   'P 1'
#
loop_
_entity.id
_entity.type
_entity.pdbx_description
1 polymer ?
#
loop_
_entity_poly.entity_id
_entity_poly.type
_entity_poly.pdbx_seq_one_letter_code
_entity_poly.pdbx_strand_id
1 'polypeptide(L)'
;MRKSLYLENTIEFLKGRVYLGAYDYTPEDDDTAIFFTVEDTLFYNSFHLDFGPLNVGHLYRFAVIFHEILNNPDNADKAVVFYSSASSRQRANTACLLCCYMILVQGWTPHQVLQPLAQVDPPFMPFRDAGYSNADFEITIQDVIYGIWRAKEKSLIDLHLFNLQTYEKYEHVENGDLNELTPDIIAFASPQEHPRFLSMASSFSKPHLNQSFKSVLKFFKKSDVQLVVRLNSHLYNADHFEDLGIQHLDMIFEDGTCPDMSIVHNFVGAAETIIKRGGKIAVHCKAGLGRTGCLIGAYLIYTYGFTANECIGFLRFIRPGMFVGPQQHWLYLHQSEFREWKYTMRLSLEPSDLIGGLYPLVSLEEYHSQKRKLRDHSNKENEHNDSDVNDDLRDLVITPRKTKHAAKEKKFYSVAVPQNSPGQPRKGHNGSNTIEDINNSKKIHINNKSSPIKSSQIKSLIVDNNSDNEEGDDANHPRNRSTKTVQNDDDDEEEEEDDDDILRRLLPKIEGQFLEGEQQVLVYVK
;
A
#
# COMPACT_ATOMS: atom_id res chain seq x y z
N MET A 1 -28.13 13.58 27.11
CA MET A 1 -27.53 14.20 25.91
C MET A 1 -26.21 14.82 26.33
N ARG A 2 -25.06 14.28 25.88
CA ARG A 2 -23.75 14.89 26.14
C ARG A 2 -23.70 16.24 25.42
N LYS A 3 -23.26 17.30 26.12
CA LYS A 3 -23.17 18.66 25.57
C LYS A 3 -22.06 18.70 24.51
N SER A 4 -22.25 19.50 23.47
CA SER A 4 -21.19 19.78 22.49
C SER A 4 -20.13 20.66 23.17
N LEU A 5 -18.86 20.32 23.01
CA LEU A 5 -17.77 21.23 23.34
C LEU A 5 -17.64 22.25 22.21
N TYR A 6 -17.51 23.52 22.57
CA TYR A 6 -17.20 24.60 21.63
C TYR A 6 -15.78 25.06 21.92
N LEU A 7 -14.81 24.36 21.33
CA LEU A 7 -13.39 24.69 21.39
C LEU A 7 -12.94 25.17 20.01
N GLU A 8 -12.20 26.28 19.97
CA GLU A 8 -11.62 26.77 18.70
C GLU A 8 -10.61 25.75 18.14
N ASN A 9 -10.49 25.67 16.83
CA ASN A 9 -9.57 24.75 16.12
C ASN A 9 -9.74 23.26 16.50
N THR A 10 -10.97 22.84 16.81
CA THR A 10 -11.30 21.42 17.06
C THR A 10 -12.24 20.84 16.02
N ILE A 11 -11.99 19.57 15.68
CA ILE A 11 -12.78 18.76 14.75
C ILE A 11 -13.48 17.68 15.57
N GLU A 12 -14.80 17.59 15.44
CA GLU A 12 -15.61 16.58 16.12
C GLU A 12 -15.57 15.25 15.34
N PHE A 13 -15.03 14.19 15.95
CA PHE A 13 -15.13 12.81 15.43
C PHE A 13 -16.31 12.06 16.04
N LEU A 14 -16.45 12.15 17.36
CA LEU A 14 -17.57 11.59 18.11
C LEU A 14 -18.11 12.62 19.08
N LYS A 15 -19.36 13.02 18.87
CA LYS A 15 -20.02 14.05 19.66
C LYS A 15 -19.94 13.79 21.16
N GLY A 16 -19.33 14.74 21.86
CA GLY A 16 -19.15 14.70 23.31
C GLY A 16 -18.23 13.56 23.79
N ARG A 17 -17.36 13.01 22.93
CA ARG A 17 -16.42 11.97 23.34
C ARG A 17 -15.04 12.05 22.69
N VAL A 18 -14.93 12.26 21.38
CA VAL A 18 -13.63 12.28 20.68
C VAL A 18 -13.55 13.51 19.77
N TYR A 19 -12.53 14.32 20.00
CA TYR A 19 -12.22 15.51 19.25
C TYR A 19 -10.75 15.49 18.80
N LEU A 20 -10.48 16.13 17.67
CA LEU A 20 -9.14 16.35 17.14
C LEU A 20 -8.83 17.86 17.18
N GLY A 21 -7.81 18.28 17.92
CA GLY A 21 -7.42 19.68 18.09
C GLY A 21 -6.09 20.03 17.42
N ALA A 22 -5.83 21.32 17.23
CA ALA A 22 -4.53 21.86 16.82
C ALA A 22 -4.22 23.15 17.59
N TYR A 23 -3.18 23.13 18.42
CA TYR A 23 -2.84 24.23 19.34
C TYR A 23 -1.33 24.44 19.41
N ASP A 24 -0.89 25.71 19.44
CA ASP A 24 0.52 26.10 19.65
C ASP A 24 0.84 26.37 21.13
N TYR A 25 -0.03 25.92 22.02
CA TYR A 25 0.13 25.99 23.47
C TYR A 25 -0.33 24.67 24.09
N THR A 26 0.03 24.44 25.35
CA THR A 26 -0.46 23.28 26.11
C THR A 26 -1.83 23.62 26.71
N PRO A 27 -2.94 23.06 26.20
CA PRO A 27 -4.26 23.28 26.79
C PRO A 27 -4.33 22.64 28.17
N GLU A 28 -5.06 23.30 29.09
CA GLU A 28 -5.32 22.77 30.44
C GLU A 28 -6.57 21.89 30.44
N ASP A 29 -6.53 20.81 31.21
CA ASP A 29 -7.68 19.93 31.42
C ASP A 29 -8.77 20.64 32.23
N ASP A 30 -10.03 20.38 31.87
CA ASP A 30 -11.18 20.90 32.60
C ASP A 30 -12.17 19.78 33.01
N ASP A 31 -13.29 20.16 33.62
CA ASP A 31 -14.32 19.22 34.08
C ASP A 31 -15.06 18.52 32.92
N THR A 32 -14.92 19.03 31.69
CA THR A 32 -15.65 18.61 30.49
C THR A 32 -14.78 17.96 29.41
N ALA A 33 -13.48 18.25 29.40
CA ALA A 33 -12.52 17.82 28.39
C ALA A 33 -11.15 17.49 29.03
N ILE A 34 -10.53 16.45 28.50
CA ILE A 34 -9.13 16.09 28.76
C ILE A 34 -8.34 16.19 27.46
N PHE A 35 -7.15 16.76 27.52
CA PHE A 35 -6.30 17.00 26.37
C PHE A 35 -5.07 16.10 26.44
N PHE A 36 -4.72 15.49 25.31
CA PHE A 36 -3.46 14.75 25.21
C PHE A 36 -2.88 14.85 23.81
N THR A 37 -1.55 14.78 23.74
CA THR A 37 -0.77 14.73 22.50
C THR A 37 0.19 13.56 22.56
N VAL A 38 0.61 13.07 21.40
CA VAL A 38 1.66 12.05 21.26
C VAL A 38 2.87 12.57 20.49
N GLU A 39 2.91 13.87 20.15
CA GLU A 39 3.96 14.49 19.35
C GLU A 39 5.35 14.34 19.99
N ASP A 40 5.44 14.40 21.31
CA ASP A 40 6.70 14.25 22.07
C ASP A 40 7.07 12.78 22.36
N THR A 41 6.27 11.82 21.92
CA THR A 41 6.47 10.39 22.23
C THR A 41 6.59 9.52 20.98
N LEU A 42 5.84 9.86 19.92
CA LEU A 42 5.78 9.10 18.67
C LEU A 42 6.35 9.96 17.54
N PHE A 43 7.64 9.83 17.31
CA PHE A 43 8.35 10.58 16.29
C PHE A 43 8.42 9.81 14.97
N TYR A 44 8.10 10.49 13.87
CA TYR A 44 8.41 9.97 12.55
C TYR A 44 9.91 10.15 12.26
N ASN A 45 10.62 9.07 11.98
CA ASN A 45 12.04 9.13 11.60
C ASN A 45 12.18 9.40 10.10
N SER A 46 12.44 10.66 9.73
CA SER A 46 12.57 11.11 8.35
C SER A 46 13.85 10.59 7.69
N PHE A 47 13.73 10.07 6.47
CA PHE A 47 14.90 9.76 5.64
C PHE A 47 15.52 11.03 5.05
N HIS A 48 14.66 11.97 4.62
CA HIS A 48 15.07 13.26 4.09
C HIS A 48 14.04 14.34 4.47
N LEU A 49 13.10 14.66 3.57
CA LEU A 49 12.05 15.66 3.79
C LEU A 49 10.65 15.05 3.97
N ASP A 50 10.55 13.73 3.90
CA ASP A 50 9.37 12.98 4.26
C ASP A 50 9.05 13.17 5.75
N PHE A 51 7.77 13.29 6.09
CA PHE A 51 7.32 13.58 7.46
C PHE A 51 6.24 12.61 7.96
N GLY A 52 5.82 11.65 7.13
CA GLY A 52 4.70 10.76 7.42
C GLY A 52 4.26 9.95 6.20
N PRO A 53 3.17 9.17 6.32
CA PRO A 53 2.36 9.00 7.54
C PRO A 53 3.07 8.17 8.62
N LEU A 54 2.59 8.25 9.86
CA LEU A 54 3.05 7.38 10.95
C LEU A 54 2.74 5.90 10.64
N ASN A 55 3.71 5.03 10.95
CA ASN A 55 3.61 3.59 10.69
C ASN A 55 2.67 2.84 11.67
N VAL A 56 2.43 1.55 11.40
CA VAL A 56 1.58 0.67 12.21
C VAL A 56 2.06 0.48 13.66
N GLY A 57 3.37 0.54 13.92
CA GLY A 57 3.93 0.51 15.28
C GLY A 57 3.51 1.73 16.10
N HIS A 58 3.57 2.92 15.49
CA HIS A 58 3.07 4.16 16.11
C HIS A 58 1.57 4.08 16.39
N LEU A 59 0.78 3.55 15.44
CA LEU A 59 -0.65 3.34 15.65
C LEU A 59 -0.93 2.45 16.86
N TYR A 60 -0.18 1.35 17.01
CA TYR A 60 -0.36 0.45 18.14
C TYR A 60 -0.09 1.16 19.47
N ARG A 61 1.02 1.89 19.58
CA ARG A 61 1.36 2.67 20.79
C ARG A 61 0.32 3.74 21.09
N PHE A 62 -0.12 4.46 20.07
CA PHE A 62 -1.22 5.42 20.19
C PHE A 62 -2.49 4.77 20.71
N ALA A 63 -2.88 3.61 20.19
CA ALA A 63 -4.08 2.90 20.63
C ALA A 63 -4.01 2.51 22.12
N VAL A 64 -2.84 2.10 22.62
CA VAL A 64 -2.64 1.80 24.05
C VAL A 64 -2.85 3.04 24.91
N ILE A 65 -2.16 4.15 24.59
CA ILE A 65 -2.29 5.42 25.32
C ILE A 65 -3.74 5.91 25.28
N PHE A 66 -4.36 5.87 24.10
CA PHE A 66 -5.72 6.36 23.92
C PHE A 66 -6.75 5.52 24.69
N HIS A 67 -6.59 4.19 24.73
CA HIS A 67 -7.44 3.32 25.54
C HIS A 67 -7.25 3.53 27.05
N GLU A 68 -6.02 3.76 27.51
CA GLU A 68 -5.74 4.06 28.91
C GLU A 68 -6.48 5.34 29.35
N ILE A 69 -6.40 6.40 28.54
CA ILE A 69 -7.11 7.67 28.80
C ILE A 69 -8.63 7.48 28.77
N LEU A 70 -9.15 6.73 27.79
CA LEU A 70 -10.59 6.49 27.64
C LEU A 70 -11.19 5.63 28.77
N ASN A 71 -10.41 4.67 29.29
CA ASN A 71 -10.83 3.73 30.33
C ASN A 71 -10.59 4.24 31.75
N ASN A 72 -9.83 5.32 31.93
CA ASN A 72 -9.64 5.94 33.23
C ASN A 72 -10.99 6.40 33.80
N PRO A 73 -11.40 5.94 35.01
CA PRO A 73 -12.66 6.33 35.65
C PRO A 73 -12.84 7.84 35.80
N ASP A 74 -11.75 8.59 36.00
CA ASP A 74 -11.78 10.05 36.15
C ASP A 74 -12.23 10.77 34.86
N ASN A 75 -12.14 10.08 33.71
CA ASN A 75 -12.46 10.59 32.39
C ASN A 75 -13.80 10.06 31.83
N ALA A 76 -14.60 9.37 32.65
CA ALA A 76 -15.82 8.70 32.19
C ALA A 76 -16.83 9.66 31.52
N ASP A 77 -16.98 10.87 32.08
CA ASP A 77 -17.93 11.89 31.61
C ASP A 77 -17.28 13.03 30.80
N LYS A 78 -15.95 12.98 30.61
CA LYS A 78 -15.19 13.98 29.85
C LYS A 78 -15.09 13.59 28.38
N ALA A 79 -14.96 14.58 27.50
CA ALA A 79 -14.52 14.33 26.13
C ALA A 79 -13.00 14.27 26.07
N VAL A 80 -12.47 13.44 25.19
CA VAL A 80 -11.04 13.34 24.96
C VAL A 80 -10.69 14.13 23.71
N VAL A 81 -9.77 15.09 23.85
CA VAL A 81 -9.25 15.92 22.77
C VAL A 81 -7.83 15.46 22.46
N PHE A 82 -7.68 14.73 21.35
CA PHE A 82 -6.37 14.39 20.81
C PHE A 82 -5.87 15.57 19.97
N TYR A 83 -4.68 16.11 20.25
CA TYR A 83 -4.20 17.30 19.55
C TYR A 83 -2.74 17.22 19.13
N SER A 84 -2.34 18.14 18.24
CA SER A 84 -0.96 18.39 17.84
C SER A 84 -0.66 19.90 17.82
N SER A 85 0.59 20.26 17.52
CA SER A 85 0.97 21.62 17.12
C SER A 85 0.19 22.11 15.88
N ALA A 86 0.15 23.42 15.63
CA ALA A 86 -0.56 23.99 14.47
C ALA A 86 0.14 23.74 13.12
N SER A 87 1.33 23.12 13.13
CA SER A 87 2.07 22.73 11.93
C SER A 87 1.21 21.84 11.01
N SER A 88 1.09 22.21 9.74
CA SER A 88 0.27 21.46 8.75
C SER A 88 0.74 20.02 8.56
N ARG A 89 2.03 19.73 8.79
CA ARG A 89 2.61 18.37 8.77
C ARG A 89 2.17 17.55 9.98
N GLN A 90 2.25 18.12 11.18
CA GLN A 90 1.87 17.43 12.41
C GLN A 90 0.37 17.20 12.50
N ARG A 91 -0.41 18.19 12.05
CA ARG A 91 -1.86 18.06 11.88
C ARG A 91 -2.21 16.91 10.93
N ALA A 92 -1.48 16.75 9.82
CA ALA A 92 -1.71 15.66 8.88
C ALA A 92 -1.41 14.29 9.49
N ASN A 93 -0.28 14.14 10.19
CA ASN A 93 0.07 12.90 10.90
C ASN A 93 -0.97 12.53 11.96
N THR A 94 -1.34 13.49 12.80
CA THR A 94 -2.28 13.31 13.92
C THR A 94 -3.68 12.95 13.42
N ALA A 95 -4.17 13.67 12.39
CA ALA A 95 -5.45 13.37 11.76
C ALA A 95 -5.44 11.98 11.10
N CYS A 96 -4.39 11.66 10.33
CA CYS A 96 -4.25 10.37 9.67
C CYS A 96 -4.20 9.22 10.69
N LEU A 97 -3.42 9.35 11.76
CA LEU A 97 -3.30 8.38 12.85
C LEU A 97 -4.65 8.07 13.51
N LEU A 98 -5.42 9.11 13.83
CA LEU A 98 -6.76 8.97 14.41
C LEU A 98 -7.71 8.27 13.43
N CYS A 99 -7.68 8.63 12.14
CA CYS A 99 -8.47 7.93 11.13
C CYS A 99 -8.07 6.45 11.00
N CYS A 100 -6.78 6.13 10.99
CA CYS A 100 -6.27 4.75 10.95
C CYS A 100 -6.77 3.94 12.16
N TYR A 101 -6.75 4.54 13.36
CA TYR A 101 -7.31 3.95 14.57
C TYR A 101 -8.80 3.62 14.40
N MET A 102 -9.59 4.57 13.90
CA MET A 102 -11.03 4.37 13.69
C MET A 102 -11.31 3.25 12.66
N ILE A 103 -10.49 3.11 11.62
CA ILE A 103 -10.64 2.05 10.60
C ILE A 103 -10.28 0.66 11.13
N LEU A 104 -9.12 0.54 11.80
CA LEU A 104 -8.55 -0.76 12.17
C LEU A 104 -9.07 -1.27 13.52
N VAL A 105 -9.34 -0.37 14.48
CA VAL A 105 -9.77 -0.76 15.83
C VAL A 105 -11.29 -0.63 15.97
N GLN A 106 -11.87 0.50 15.56
CA GLN A 106 -13.31 0.77 15.73
C GLN A 106 -14.17 0.23 14.57
N GLY A 107 -13.54 -0.20 13.47
CA GLY A 107 -14.24 -0.79 12.33
C GLY A 107 -15.04 0.20 11.47
N TRP A 108 -14.70 1.49 11.51
CA TRP A 108 -15.34 2.51 10.68
C TRP A 108 -15.00 2.34 9.20
N THR A 109 -15.76 3.02 8.34
CA THR A 109 -15.51 3.07 6.90
C THR A 109 -14.80 4.38 6.50
N PRO A 110 -14.09 4.43 5.35
CA PRO A 110 -13.37 5.62 4.90
C PRO A 110 -14.21 6.89 4.85
N HIS A 111 -15.44 6.82 4.34
CA HIS A 111 -16.30 8.00 4.24
C HIS A 111 -16.72 8.56 5.62
N GLN A 112 -16.80 7.73 6.66
CA GLN A 112 -17.12 8.20 8.02
C GLN A 112 -15.96 8.96 8.65
N VAL A 113 -14.73 8.46 8.49
CA VAL A 113 -13.54 9.09 9.10
C VAL A 113 -13.04 10.30 8.30
N LEU A 114 -13.35 10.38 7.00
CA LEU A 114 -12.95 11.49 6.14
C LEU A 114 -13.93 12.67 6.18
N GLN A 115 -15.21 12.43 6.52
CA GLN A 115 -16.21 13.50 6.60
C GLN A 115 -15.79 14.65 7.54
N PRO A 116 -15.28 14.41 8.76
CA PRO A 116 -14.84 15.50 9.65
C PRO A 116 -13.61 16.27 9.14
N LEU A 117 -12.78 15.63 8.31
CA LEU A 117 -11.53 16.22 7.81
C LEU A 117 -11.71 16.99 6.49
N ALA A 118 -12.86 16.85 5.83
CA ALA A 118 -13.10 17.48 4.55
C ALA A 118 -13.23 19.00 4.70
N GLN A 119 -12.53 19.75 3.83
CA GLN A 119 -12.59 21.22 3.76
C GLN A 119 -12.15 21.94 5.05
N VAL A 120 -11.31 21.31 5.86
CA VAL A 120 -10.65 21.99 6.99
C VAL A 120 -9.70 23.07 6.45
N ASP A 121 -9.73 24.25 7.08
CA ASP A 121 -8.88 25.40 6.75
C ASP A 121 -8.08 25.82 8.00
N PRO A 122 -6.74 25.96 7.93
CA PRO A 122 -5.85 25.63 6.80
C PRO A 122 -5.83 24.13 6.47
N PRO A 123 -5.60 23.72 5.21
CA PRO A 123 -5.59 22.31 4.83
C PRO A 123 -4.44 21.54 5.49
N PHE A 124 -4.59 20.20 5.52
CA PHE A 124 -3.52 19.29 5.91
C PHE A 124 -2.46 19.22 4.81
N MET A 125 -1.18 19.10 5.20
CA MET A 125 -0.09 18.90 4.23
C MET A 125 -0.18 17.48 3.63
N PRO A 126 -0.19 17.32 2.30
CA PRO A 126 -0.06 16.01 1.65
C PRO A 126 1.27 15.33 1.96
N PHE A 127 1.30 13.99 1.94
CA PHE A 127 2.52 13.23 2.21
C PHE A 127 3.37 13.10 0.95
N ARG A 128 4.65 13.43 1.06
CA ARG A 128 5.67 13.33 0.01
C ARG A 128 6.51 12.05 0.14
N ASP A 129 7.40 11.81 -0.81
CA ASP A 129 8.36 10.70 -0.77
C ASP A 129 9.65 11.02 0.00
N ALA A 130 10.43 9.96 0.22
CA ALA A 130 11.71 9.96 0.93
C ALA A 130 12.93 10.25 0.04
N GLY A 131 12.71 10.69 -1.21
CA GLY A 131 13.77 11.00 -2.15
C GLY A 131 14.49 12.32 -1.89
N TYR A 132 15.68 12.46 -2.50
CA TYR A 132 16.49 13.68 -2.47
C TYR A 132 16.05 14.74 -3.49
N SER A 133 15.29 14.34 -4.52
CA SER A 133 14.74 15.25 -5.51
C SER A 133 13.59 16.10 -4.94
N ASN A 134 13.22 17.15 -5.66
CA ASN A 134 12.01 17.91 -5.34
C ASN A 134 10.78 17.01 -5.48
N ALA A 135 9.83 17.13 -4.54
CA ALA A 135 8.59 16.37 -4.59
C ALA A 135 7.75 16.82 -5.80
N ASP A 136 7.33 15.85 -6.61
CA ASP A 136 6.46 16.04 -7.77
C ASP A 136 5.24 15.08 -7.75
N PHE A 137 5.08 14.32 -6.67
CA PHE A 137 3.98 13.40 -6.42
C PHE A 137 3.63 13.42 -4.93
N GLU A 138 2.33 13.43 -4.63
CA GLU A 138 1.82 13.50 -3.26
C GLU A 138 0.68 12.50 -3.08
N ILE A 139 0.59 11.92 -1.88
CA ILE A 139 -0.57 11.14 -1.44
C ILE A 139 -1.28 11.86 -0.30
N THR A 140 -2.59 11.73 -0.25
CA THR A 140 -3.45 12.40 0.73
C THR A 140 -3.81 11.48 1.90
N ILE A 141 -4.38 12.03 2.97
CA ILE A 141 -4.99 11.24 4.05
C ILE A 141 -6.06 10.28 3.47
N GLN A 142 -6.84 10.73 2.48
CA GLN A 142 -7.84 9.89 1.82
C GLN A 142 -7.20 8.64 1.19
N ASP A 143 -6.08 8.79 0.49
CA ASP A 143 -5.40 7.67 -0.17
C ASP A 143 -4.89 6.65 0.86
N VAL A 144 -4.28 7.13 1.95
CA VAL A 144 -3.78 6.29 3.05
C VAL A 144 -4.93 5.52 3.70
N ILE A 145 -6.04 6.19 4.00
CA ILE A 145 -7.21 5.58 4.65
C ILE A 145 -7.89 4.53 3.76
N TYR A 146 -8.07 4.80 2.46
CA TYR A 146 -8.60 3.78 1.55
C TYR A 146 -7.64 2.60 1.38
N GLY A 147 -6.32 2.84 1.35
CA GLY A 147 -5.31 1.79 1.30
C GLY A 147 -5.36 0.89 2.54
N ILE A 148 -5.33 1.47 3.73
CA ILE A 148 -5.38 0.70 4.99
C ILE A 148 -6.71 -0.03 5.13
N TRP A 149 -7.83 0.62 4.81
CA TRP A 149 -9.15 -0.03 4.82
C TRP A 149 -9.20 -1.21 3.86
N ARG A 150 -8.74 -1.06 2.61
CA ARG A 150 -8.68 -2.17 1.64
C ARG A 150 -7.77 -3.29 2.12
N ALA A 151 -6.61 -2.97 2.69
CA ALA A 151 -5.69 -3.94 3.26
C ALA A 151 -6.35 -4.75 4.39
N LYS A 152 -7.12 -4.10 5.27
CA LYS A 152 -7.94 -4.78 6.30
C LYS A 152 -8.99 -5.71 5.67
N GLU A 153 -9.76 -5.23 4.69
CA GLU A 153 -10.79 -6.03 4.01
C GLU A 153 -10.23 -7.24 3.24
N LYS A 154 -8.96 -7.15 2.82
CA LYS A 154 -8.20 -8.25 2.19
C LYS A 154 -7.39 -9.09 3.18
N SER A 155 -7.55 -8.85 4.49
CA SER A 155 -6.85 -9.56 5.56
C SER A 155 -5.32 -9.49 5.45
N LEU A 156 -4.80 -8.38 4.94
CA LEU A 156 -3.37 -8.10 4.87
C LEU A 156 -2.84 -7.47 6.16
N ILE A 157 -3.71 -6.80 6.90
CA ILE A 157 -3.43 -6.22 8.22
C ILE A 157 -4.39 -6.86 9.23
N ASP A 158 -3.84 -7.39 10.32
CA ASP A 158 -4.60 -7.80 11.50
C ASP A 158 -3.88 -7.30 12.76
N LEU A 159 -4.47 -6.29 13.42
CA LEU A 159 -3.93 -5.73 14.66
C LEU A 159 -4.00 -6.70 15.85
N HIS A 160 -4.85 -7.74 15.80
CA HIS A 160 -4.93 -8.74 16.86
C HIS A 160 -3.72 -9.70 16.84
N LEU A 161 -3.18 -9.96 15.65
CA LEU A 161 -2.00 -10.80 15.44
C LEU A 161 -0.71 -9.98 15.40
N PHE A 162 -0.80 -8.66 15.30
CA PHE A 162 0.33 -7.76 15.23
C PHE A 162 1.18 -7.81 16.51
N ASN A 163 2.49 -8.03 16.34
CA ASN A 163 3.45 -8.06 17.44
C ASN A 163 4.38 -6.85 17.37
N LEU A 164 4.14 -5.85 18.22
CA LEU A 164 4.92 -4.61 18.26
C LEU A 164 6.41 -4.86 18.49
N GLN A 165 6.77 -5.73 19.43
CA GLN A 165 8.17 -6.00 19.77
C GLN A 165 8.94 -6.60 18.59
N THR A 166 8.30 -7.48 17.82
CA THR A 166 8.89 -8.07 16.62
C THR A 166 9.03 -7.02 15.53
N TYR A 167 7.98 -6.23 15.30
CA TYR A 167 8.00 -5.15 14.32
C TYR A 167 9.15 -4.16 14.56
N GLU A 168 9.23 -3.57 15.76
CA GLU A 168 10.27 -2.58 16.09
C GLU A 168 11.67 -3.20 16.07
N LYS A 169 11.82 -4.41 16.62
CA LYS A 169 13.11 -5.09 16.62
C LYS A 169 13.68 -5.25 15.21
N TYR A 170 12.87 -5.69 14.26
CA TYR A 170 13.34 -6.03 12.92
C TYR A 170 13.41 -4.82 11.98
N GLU A 171 12.74 -3.71 12.30
CA GLU A 171 12.91 -2.42 11.62
C GLU A 171 14.32 -1.84 11.83
N HIS A 172 14.98 -2.16 12.95
CA HIS A 172 16.35 -1.72 13.22
C HIS A 172 17.40 -2.35 12.27
N VAL A 173 18.36 -1.51 11.87
CA VAL A 173 19.45 -1.86 10.92
C VAL A 173 20.30 -3.02 11.44
N GLU A 174 20.65 -3.03 12.72
CA GLU A 174 21.45 -4.09 13.34
C GLU A 174 20.76 -5.46 13.36
N ASN A 175 19.43 -5.48 13.18
CA ASN A 175 18.62 -6.69 13.19
C ASN A 175 18.10 -7.09 11.80
N GLY A 176 18.43 -6.33 10.76
CA GLY A 176 18.18 -6.69 9.36
C GLY A 176 17.41 -5.66 8.54
N ASP A 177 16.88 -4.60 9.15
CA ASP A 177 16.04 -3.58 8.48
C ASP A 177 14.99 -4.21 7.55
N LEU A 178 14.01 -4.89 8.16
CA LEU A 178 12.96 -5.63 7.47
C LEU A 178 11.58 -5.42 8.09
N ASN A 179 10.54 -5.50 7.24
CA ASN A 179 9.15 -5.52 7.66
C ASN A 179 8.38 -6.60 6.89
N GLU A 180 7.54 -7.35 7.60
CA GLU A 180 6.49 -8.19 6.99
C GLU A 180 5.37 -7.27 6.49
N LEU A 181 5.24 -7.12 5.17
CA LEU A 181 4.29 -6.20 4.54
C LEU A 181 2.89 -6.82 4.45
N THR A 182 2.84 -8.10 4.11
CA THR A 182 1.63 -8.93 4.05
C THR A 182 1.94 -10.30 4.64
N PRO A 183 0.94 -11.18 4.82
CA PRO A 183 1.20 -12.58 5.21
C PRO A 183 2.16 -13.32 4.27
N ASP A 184 2.31 -12.85 3.03
CA ASP A 184 3.05 -13.54 1.96
C ASP A 184 4.40 -12.88 1.62
N ILE A 185 4.59 -11.59 1.96
CA ILE A 185 5.67 -10.77 1.41
C ILE A 185 6.42 -10.01 2.51
N ILE A 186 7.76 -10.09 2.46
CA ILE A 186 8.70 -9.34 3.29
C ILE A 186 9.50 -8.38 2.41
N ALA A 187 9.68 -7.15 2.87
CA ALA A 187 10.65 -6.20 2.31
C ALA A 187 11.80 -6.00 3.31
N PHE A 188 13.03 -5.97 2.81
CA PHE A 188 14.22 -5.76 3.63
C PHE A 188 15.35 -5.04 2.89
N ALA A 189 16.32 -4.49 3.62
CA ALA A 189 17.54 -3.94 3.05
C ALA A 189 18.56 -5.04 2.67
N SER A 190 19.47 -4.73 1.74
CA SER A 190 20.48 -5.70 1.29
C SER A 190 21.40 -6.10 2.45
N PRO A 191 21.54 -7.40 2.74
CA PRO A 191 22.61 -7.87 3.60
C PRO A 191 23.97 -7.44 3.03
N GLN A 192 24.92 -7.20 3.91
CA GLN A 192 26.29 -6.88 3.51
C GLN A 192 27.23 -7.87 4.17
N GLU A 193 28.18 -8.39 3.39
CA GLU A 193 29.30 -9.14 3.89
C GLU A 193 30.61 -8.56 3.38
N HIS A 194 31.71 -8.87 4.06
CA HIS A 194 32.99 -8.30 3.70
C HIS A 194 33.47 -8.85 2.34
N PRO A 195 33.94 -8.01 1.39
CA PRO A 195 34.21 -8.42 0.00
C PRO A 195 35.19 -9.59 -0.16
N ARG A 196 36.08 -9.82 0.82
CA ARG A 196 37.00 -10.98 0.83
C ARG A 196 36.27 -12.33 0.80
N PHE A 197 35.00 -12.38 1.22
CA PHE A 197 34.19 -13.61 1.22
C PHE A 197 33.34 -13.79 -0.05
N LEU A 198 33.11 -12.74 -0.85
CA LEU A 198 32.41 -12.82 -2.13
C LEU A 198 33.18 -13.63 -3.20
N SER A 199 34.52 -13.64 -3.10
CA SER A 199 35.44 -14.30 -4.04
C SER A 199 35.83 -15.73 -3.63
N MET A 200 35.58 -16.12 -2.38
CA MET A 200 36.11 -17.36 -1.82
C MET A 200 35.04 -18.46 -1.87
N ALA A 201 34.71 -18.89 -3.08
CA ALA A 201 34.00 -20.16 -3.26
C ALA A 201 34.86 -21.26 -2.61
N SER A 202 34.31 -21.97 -1.62
CA SER A 202 34.88 -23.19 -1.04
C SER A 202 36.22 -23.07 -0.26
N SER A 203 36.20 -22.50 0.95
CA SER A 203 37.24 -22.82 1.94
C SER A 203 36.68 -22.86 3.36
N PHE A 204 37.06 -23.91 4.07
CA PHE A 204 36.61 -24.49 5.36
C PHE A 204 36.46 -23.58 6.59
N SER A 205 36.36 -22.26 6.44
CA SER A 205 36.14 -21.31 7.53
C SER A 205 34.76 -20.67 7.36
N LYS A 206 33.83 -20.94 8.31
CA LYS A 206 32.53 -20.27 8.34
C LYS A 206 32.74 -18.75 8.23
N PRO A 207 32.28 -18.08 7.17
CA PRO A 207 32.41 -16.64 7.07
C PRO A 207 31.75 -16.02 8.30
N HIS A 208 32.43 -15.06 8.92
CA HIS A 208 31.90 -14.39 10.10
C HIS A 208 30.80 -13.41 9.65
N LEU A 209 29.61 -13.93 9.40
CA LEU A 209 28.42 -13.13 9.11
C LEU A 209 28.20 -12.11 10.23
N ASN A 210 27.87 -10.88 9.86
CA ASN A 210 27.50 -9.86 10.83
C ASN A 210 26.17 -10.20 11.53
N GLN A 211 25.86 -9.47 12.58
CA GLN A 211 24.66 -9.71 13.38
C GLN A 211 23.37 -9.53 12.56
N SER A 212 23.30 -8.49 11.73
CA SER A 212 22.12 -8.19 10.91
C SER A 212 21.82 -9.33 9.94
N PHE A 213 22.81 -9.83 9.22
CA PHE A 213 22.61 -10.93 8.27
C PHE A 213 22.24 -12.24 9.01
N LYS A 214 22.87 -12.56 10.14
CA LYS A 214 22.47 -13.69 10.99
C LYS A 214 21.02 -13.57 11.46
N SER A 215 20.57 -12.35 11.80
CA SER A 215 19.20 -12.06 12.22
C SER A 215 18.20 -12.31 11.08
N VAL A 216 18.50 -11.83 9.87
CA VAL A 216 17.70 -12.08 8.65
C VAL A 216 17.55 -13.58 8.38
N LEU A 217 18.66 -14.32 8.33
CA LEU A 217 18.65 -15.77 8.08
C LEU A 217 17.82 -16.53 9.12
N LYS A 218 17.95 -16.16 10.40
CA LYS A 218 17.16 -16.74 11.49
C LYS A 218 15.67 -16.43 11.36
N PHE A 219 15.33 -15.20 10.97
CA PHE A 219 13.95 -14.79 10.77
C PHE A 219 13.32 -15.54 9.59
N PHE A 220 14.00 -15.61 8.44
CA PHE A 220 13.48 -16.24 7.22
C PHE A 220 13.20 -17.73 7.42
N LYS A 221 14.10 -18.44 8.12
CA LYS A 221 13.89 -19.84 8.48
C LYS A 221 12.69 -20.03 9.40
N LYS A 222 12.43 -19.08 10.32
CA LYS A 222 11.28 -19.14 11.24
C LYS A 222 9.97 -18.81 10.53
N SER A 223 10.01 -17.93 9.54
CA SER A 223 8.83 -17.35 8.87
C SER A 223 8.41 -18.07 7.59
N ASP A 224 9.03 -19.22 7.26
CA ASP A 224 8.78 -20.03 6.06
C ASP A 224 8.97 -19.26 4.74
N VAL A 225 10.08 -18.50 4.67
CA VAL A 225 10.49 -17.84 3.43
C VAL A 225 11.07 -18.88 2.49
N GLN A 226 10.53 -18.97 1.27
CA GLN A 226 10.93 -19.95 0.26
C GLN A 226 11.68 -19.32 -0.91
N LEU A 227 11.54 -18.00 -1.13
CA LEU A 227 12.19 -17.27 -2.20
C LEU A 227 12.75 -15.93 -1.70
N VAL A 228 14.01 -15.65 -2.04
CA VAL A 228 14.64 -14.33 -1.92
C VAL A 228 14.85 -13.75 -3.30
N VAL A 229 14.36 -12.52 -3.53
CA VAL A 229 14.55 -11.78 -4.78
C VAL A 229 15.47 -10.58 -4.54
N ARG A 230 16.62 -10.57 -5.21
CA ARG A 230 17.61 -9.49 -5.16
C ARG A 230 17.47 -8.56 -6.36
N LEU A 231 17.36 -7.26 -6.09
CA LEU A 231 17.16 -6.22 -7.11
C LEU A 231 18.37 -5.30 -7.31
N ASN A 232 19.42 -5.47 -6.50
CA ASN A 232 20.65 -4.67 -6.54
C ASN A 232 21.90 -5.51 -6.83
N SER A 233 23.01 -4.82 -7.08
CA SER A 233 24.34 -5.45 -7.21
C SER A 233 24.68 -6.34 -6.01
N HIS A 234 25.55 -7.31 -6.23
CA HIS A 234 25.86 -8.33 -5.23
C HIS A 234 26.69 -7.72 -4.09
N LEU A 235 26.11 -7.71 -2.89
CA LEU A 235 26.77 -7.29 -1.64
C LEU A 235 26.98 -8.46 -0.67
N TYR A 236 26.52 -9.65 -1.05
CA TYR A 236 26.61 -10.88 -0.30
C TYR A 236 26.53 -12.11 -1.23
N ASN A 237 26.99 -13.27 -0.75
CA ASN A 237 26.86 -14.54 -1.46
C ASN A 237 25.46 -15.18 -1.24
N ALA A 238 24.78 -15.52 -2.34
CA ALA A 238 23.46 -16.15 -2.34
C ALA A 238 23.44 -17.52 -1.65
N ASP A 239 24.58 -18.23 -1.64
CA ASP A 239 24.74 -19.55 -1.03
C ASP A 239 24.23 -19.59 0.44
N HIS A 240 24.33 -18.47 1.17
CA HIS A 240 23.83 -18.40 2.55
C HIS A 240 22.32 -18.61 2.69
N PHE A 241 21.55 -18.26 1.67
CA PHE A 241 20.12 -18.54 1.61
C PHE A 241 19.85 -19.95 1.07
N GLU A 242 20.60 -20.38 0.04
CA GLU A 242 20.46 -21.70 -0.57
C GLU A 242 20.82 -22.84 0.39
N ASP A 243 21.82 -22.65 1.25
CA ASP A 243 22.20 -23.55 2.35
C ASP A 243 21.06 -23.77 3.36
N LEU A 244 20.10 -22.84 3.43
CA LEU A 244 18.89 -22.96 4.25
C LEU A 244 17.71 -23.55 3.49
N GLY A 245 17.89 -23.94 2.22
CA GLY A 245 16.84 -24.41 1.33
C GLY A 245 15.94 -23.30 0.79
N ILE A 246 16.39 -22.05 0.84
CA ILE A 246 15.65 -20.89 0.33
C ILE A 246 16.15 -20.60 -1.09
N GLN A 247 15.24 -20.60 -2.07
CA GLN A 247 15.60 -20.27 -3.45
C GLN A 247 16.03 -18.80 -3.53
N HIS A 248 17.08 -18.52 -4.30
CA HIS A 248 17.55 -17.16 -4.56
C HIS A 248 17.36 -16.80 -6.04
N LEU A 249 16.93 -15.57 -6.31
CA LEU A 249 16.70 -15.07 -7.66
C LEU A 249 17.21 -13.63 -7.82
N ASP A 250 17.99 -13.41 -8.87
CA ASP A 250 18.44 -12.08 -9.28
C ASP A 250 17.51 -11.47 -10.34
N MET A 251 16.96 -10.29 -10.02
CA MET A 251 16.14 -9.48 -10.92
C MET A 251 16.64 -8.02 -10.88
N ILE A 252 17.93 -7.85 -11.17
CA ILE A 252 18.67 -6.62 -10.91
C ILE A 252 18.34 -5.55 -11.95
N PHE A 253 18.06 -4.33 -11.47
CA PHE A 253 17.95 -3.13 -12.29
C PHE A 253 18.50 -1.90 -11.54
N GLU A 254 18.79 -0.84 -12.28
CA GLU A 254 19.53 0.33 -11.80
C GLU A 254 18.80 1.09 -10.67
N ASP A 255 19.56 1.64 -9.72
CA ASP A 255 18.99 2.34 -8.57
C ASP A 255 18.27 3.63 -8.98
N GLY A 256 17.15 3.93 -8.33
CA GLY A 256 16.30 5.08 -8.68
C GLY A 256 15.52 4.97 -10.00
N THR A 257 15.73 3.91 -10.80
CA THR A 257 14.98 3.67 -12.05
C THR A 257 13.70 2.86 -11.81
N CYS A 258 12.93 2.64 -12.87
CA CYS A 258 11.71 1.82 -12.86
C CYS A 258 11.95 0.51 -13.63
N PRO A 259 11.38 -0.62 -13.19
CA PRO A 259 11.61 -1.91 -13.85
C PRO A 259 10.89 -1.99 -15.19
N ASP A 260 11.50 -2.69 -16.15
CA ASP A 260 10.84 -3.09 -17.39
C ASP A 260 9.70 -4.08 -17.09
N MET A 261 8.64 -4.06 -17.92
CA MET A 261 7.50 -4.97 -17.72
C MET A 261 7.86 -6.45 -17.79
N SER A 262 8.91 -6.82 -18.52
CA SER A 262 9.43 -8.19 -18.51
C SER A 262 9.88 -8.64 -17.11
N ILE A 263 10.56 -7.76 -16.37
CA ILE A 263 10.96 -7.98 -14.97
C ILE A 263 9.71 -8.10 -14.10
N VAL A 264 8.71 -7.23 -14.31
CA VAL A 264 7.47 -7.27 -13.52
C VAL A 264 6.67 -8.55 -13.76
N HIS A 265 6.51 -9.01 -15.02
CA HIS A 265 5.83 -10.27 -15.34
C HIS A 265 6.51 -11.48 -14.71
N ASN A 266 7.83 -11.52 -14.77
CA ASN A 266 8.65 -12.56 -14.16
C ASN A 266 8.48 -12.56 -12.64
N PHE A 267 8.50 -11.39 -12.01
CA PHE A 267 8.35 -11.26 -10.56
C PHE A 267 6.96 -11.71 -10.10
N VAL A 268 5.90 -11.22 -10.76
CA VAL A 268 4.53 -11.61 -10.40
C VAL A 268 4.30 -13.10 -10.59
N GLY A 269 4.85 -13.70 -11.66
CA GLY A 269 4.78 -15.15 -11.89
C GLY A 269 5.53 -15.96 -10.83
N ALA A 270 6.76 -15.58 -10.51
CA ALA A 270 7.55 -16.17 -9.45
C ALA A 270 6.82 -16.07 -8.10
N ALA A 271 6.27 -14.90 -7.79
CA ALA A 271 5.55 -14.65 -6.56
C ALA A 271 4.29 -15.52 -6.43
N GLU A 272 3.43 -15.52 -7.46
CA GLU A 272 2.25 -16.38 -7.51
C GLU A 272 2.60 -17.87 -7.36
N THR A 273 3.72 -18.30 -7.94
CA THR A 273 4.18 -19.70 -7.84
C THR A 273 4.49 -20.07 -6.39
N ILE A 274 5.21 -19.23 -5.66
CA ILE A 274 5.59 -19.46 -4.26
C ILE A 274 4.38 -19.37 -3.34
N ILE A 275 3.54 -18.34 -3.51
CA ILE A 275 2.36 -18.12 -2.67
C ILE A 275 1.35 -19.26 -2.82
N LYS A 276 1.17 -19.82 -4.03
CA LYS A 276 0.34 -21.01 -4.25
C LYS A 276 0.84 -22.27 -3.53
N ARG A 277 2.13 -22.34 -3.22
CA ARG A 277 2.74 -23.42 -2.42
C ARG A 277 2.61 -23.16 -0.91
N GLY A 278 2.10 -22.00 -0.51
CA GLY A 278 1.96 -21.58 0.89
C GLY A 278 3.23 -20.95 1.48
N GLY A 279 4.23 -20.64 0.66
CA GLY A 279 5.48 -20.01 1.11
C GLY A 279 5.46 -18.49 1.04
N LYS A 280 6.41 -17.86 1.75
CA LYS A 280 6.64 -16.41 1.67
C LYS A 280 7.78 -16.03 0.73
N ILE A 281 7.75 -14.80 0.25
CA ILE A 281 8.79 -14.21 -0.59
C ILE A 281 9.40 -13.02 0.15
N ALA A 282 10.72 -12.94 0.16
CA ALA A 282 11.45 -11.79 0.67
C ALA A 282 12.13 -11.05 -0.48
N VAL A 283 11.90 -9.73 -0.59
CA VAL A 283 12.40 -8.92 -1.70
C VAL A 283 13.26 -7.80 -1.15
N HIS A 284 14.45 -7.60 -1.73
CA HIS A 284 15.32 -6.50 -1.33
C HIS A 284 15.97 -5.80 -2.53
N CYS A 285 16.27 -4.52 -2.32
CA CYS A 285 17.23 -3.77 -3.12
C CYS A 285 18.37 -3.31 -2.20
N LYS A 286 18.90 -2.10 -2.36
CA LYS A 286 19.88 -1.54 -1.42
C LYS A 286 19.24 -1.28 -0.04
N ALA A 287 18.19 -0.46 0.00
CA ALA A 287 17.48 -0.07 1.23
C ALA A 287 16.12 -0.78 1.42
N GLY A 288 15.67 -1.57 0.46
CA GLY A 288 14.35 -2.23 0.54
C GLY A 288 13.16 -1.27 0.41
N LEU A 289 13.32 -0.12 -0.24
CA LEU A 289 12.30 0.93 -0.33
C LEU A 289 11.79 1.17 -1.76
N GLY A 290 12.64 1.72 -2.64
CA GLY A 290 12.22 2.14 -3.99
C GLY A 290 11.93 0.98 -4.95
N ARG A 291 13.00 0.34 -5.46
CA ARG A 291 12.91 -0.80 -6.40
C ARG A 291 12.05 -1.95 -5.88
N THR A 292 12.21 -2.27 -4.58
CA THR A 292 11.40 -3.25 -3.86
C THR A 292 9.92 -2.88 -3.90
N GLY A 293 9.59 -1.59 -3.67
CA GLY A 293 8.24 -1.08 -3.78
C GLY A 293 7.63 -1.28 -5.16
N CYS A 294 8.37 -1.02 -6.25
CA CYS A 294 7.86 -1.19 -7.61
C CYS A 294 7.28 -2.59 -7.86
N LEU A 295 8.06 -3.63 -7.54
CA LEU A 295 7.66 -5.02 -7.80
C LEU A 295 6.55 -5.50 -6.85
N ILE A 296 6.69 -5.22 -5.55
CA ILE A 296 5.68 -5.60 -4.56
C ILE A 296 4.36 -4.87 -4.82
N GLY A 297 4.40 -3.57 -5.11
CA GLY A 297 3.20 -2.79 -5.39
C GLY A 297 2.50 -3.21 -6.68
N ALA A 298 3.24 -3.54 -7.74
CA ALA A 298 2.66 -4.13 -8.93
C ALA A 298 1.91 -5.44 -8.61
N TYR A 299 2.51 -6.31 -7.78
CA TYR A 299 1.85 -7.53 -7.30
C TYR A 299 0.59 -7.24 -6.47
N LEU A 300 0.64 -6.28 -5.53
CA LEU A 300 -0.51 -5.92 -4.69
C LEU A 300 -1.66 -5.34 -5.52
N ILE A 301 -1.37 -4.50 -6.51
CA ILE A 301 -2.37 -3.96 -7.43
C ILE A 301 -2.97 -5.09 -8.28
N TYR A 302 -2.13 -5.96 -8.85
CA TYR A 302 -2.55 -7.14 -9.59
C TYR A 302 -3.50 -8.02 -8.76
N THR A 303 -3.14 -8.35 -7.52
CA THR A 303 -3.88 -9.31 -6.70
C THR A 303 -5.10 -8.73 -5.99
N TYR A 304 -4.99 -7.51 -5.46
CA TYR A 304 -6.00 -6.95 -4.55
C TYR A 304 -6.74 -5.73 -5.10
N GLY A 305 -6.33 -5.22 -6.26
CA GLY A 305 -7.00 -4.12 -6.93
C GLY A 305 -6.86 -2.77 -6.21
N PHE A 306 -5.75 -2.55 -5.52
CA PHE A 306 -5.39 -1.22 -5.01
C PHE A 306 -5.30 -0.20 -6.16
N THR A 307 -5.61 1.06 -5.88
CA THR A 307 -5.08 2.16 -6.70
C THR A 307 -3.59 2.34 -6.41
N ALA A 308 -2.86 3.03 -7.29
CA ALA A 308 -1.45 3.34 -7.03
C ALA A 308 -1.27 4.10 -5.72
N ASN A 309 -2.07 5.16 -5.49
CA ASN A 309 -1.98 5.99 -4.29
C ASN A 309 -2.31 5.19 -3.01
N GLU A 310 -3.37 4.36 -3.05
CA GLU A 310 -3.72 3.47 -1.94
C GLU A 310 -2.59 2.48 -1.63
N CYS A 311 -1.96 1.92 -2.67
CA CYS A 311 -0.86 0.97 -2.54
C CYS A 311 0.37 1.62 -1.90
N ILE A 312 0.74 2.84 -2.33
CA ILE A 312 1.85 3.61 -1.75
C ILE A 312 1.52 3.94 -0.28
N GLY A 313 0.31 4.40 0.00
CA GLY A 313 -0.14 4.73 1.37
C GLY A 313 -0.10 3.52 2.30
N PHE A 314 -0.60 2.36 1.85
CA PHE A 314 -0.53 1.11 2.61
C PHE A 314 0.92 0.68 2.86
N LEU A 315 1.76 0.68 1.82
CA LEU A 315 3.14 0.24 1.97
C LEU A 315 3.94 1.16 2.89
N ARG A 316 3.76 2.49 2.81
CA ARG A 316 4.38 3.45 3.74
C ARG A 316 3.84 3.34 5.16
N PHE A 317 2.59 2.92 5.34
CA PHE A 317 2.03 2.65 6.66
C PHE A 317 2.68 1.44 7.34
N ILE A 318 3.17 0.44 6.59
CA ILE A 318 3.88 -0.71 7.15
C ILE A 318 5.40 -0.54 7.14
N ARG A 319 5.97 0.06 6.09
CA ARG A 319 7.40 0.35 5.95
C ARG A 319 7.58 1.76 5.34
N PRO A 320 7.84 2.77 6.18
CA PRO A 320 8.01 4.15 5.72
C PRO A 320 9.05 4.30 4.60
N GLY A 321 8.84 5.27 3.71
CA GLY A 321 9.78 5.58 2.62
C GLY A 321 9.68 4.71 1.35
N MET A 322 8.83 3.68 1.30
CA MET A 322 8.62 2.90 0.07
C MET A 322 8.10 3.76 -1.08
N PHE A 323 8.57 3.44 -2.31
CA PHE A 323 8.47 4.25 -3.54
C PHE A 323 9.16 5.61 -3.47
N VAL A 324 10.15 5.81 -4.34
CA VAL A 324 11.00 7.01 -4.36
C VAL A 324 10.97 7.68 -5.73
N GLY A 325 10.76 8.99 -5.75
CA GLY A 325 10.78 9.85 -6.95
C GLY A 325 9.93 9.30 -8.11
N PRO A 326 10.52 9.06 -9.29
CA PRO A 326 9.80 8.72 -10.53
C PRO A 326 9.02 7.40 -10.45
N GLN A 327 9.35 6.53 -9.50
CA GLN A 327 8.67 5.24 -9.29
C GLN A 327 7.20 5.41 -8.90
N GLN A 328 6.85 6.55 -8.27
CA GLN A 328 5.46 6.87 -7.90
C GLN A 328 4.61 7.13 -9.15
N HIS A 329 5.10 7.97 -10.07
CA HIS A 329 4.45 8.20 -11.37
C HIS A 329 4.38 6.94 -12.21
N TRP A 330 5.44 6.13 -12.22
CA TRP A 330 5.45 4.85 -12.92
C TRP A 330 4.34 3.91 -12.43
N LEU A 331 4.18 3.75 -11.11
CA LEU A 331 3.13 2.91 -10.54
C LEU A 331 1.75 3.48 -10.91
N TYR A 332 1.60 4.82 -10.84
CA TYR A 332 0.36 5.51 -11.19
C TYR A 332 -0.05 5.31 -12.65
N LEU A 333 0.89 5.32 -13.58
CA LEU A 333 0.62 5.16 -15.01
C LEU A 333 0.31 3.69 -15.38
N HIS A 334 0.96 2.73 -14.74
CA HIS A 334 0.83 1.30 -15.11
C HIS A 334 -0.17 0.50 -14.26
N GLN A 335 -0.78 1.09 -13.23
CA GLN A 335 -1.75 0.40 -12.36
C GLN A 335 -2.92 -0.28 -13.10
N SER A 336 -3.34 0.26 -14.24
CA SER A 336 -4.43 -0.33 -15.03
C SER A 336 -3.97 -1.61 -15.72
N GLU A 337 -2.76 -1.62 -16.25
CA GLU A 337 -2.14 -2.80 -16.86
C GLU A 337 -1.97 -3.93 -15.84
N PHE A 338 -1.49 -3.61 -14.63
CA PHE A 338 -1.36 -4.60 -13.54
C PHE A 338 -2.69 -5.26 -13.18
N ARG A 339 -3.78 -4.50 -13.12
CA ARG A 339 -5.12 -5.05 -12.85
C ARG A 339 -5.65 -5.87 -14.04
N GLU A 340 -5.32 -5.45 -15.25
CA GLU A 340 -5.76 -6.13 -16.49
C GLU A 340 -5.13 -7.51 -16.66
N TRP A 341 -3.89 -7.72 -16.19
CA TRP A 341 -3.20 -9.01 -16.26
C TRP A 341 -3.97 -10.16 -15.57
N LYS A 342 -4.86 -9.87 -14.61
CA LYS A 342 -5.76 -10.90 -14.05
C LYS A 342 -6.68 -11.51 -15.10
N TYR A 343 -6.97 -10.79 -16.19
CA TYR A 343 -7.83 -11.22 -17.27
C TYR A 343 -7.03 -11.61 -18.53
N THR A 344 -5.93 -10.91 -18.83
CA THR A 344 -5.17 -11.07 -20.08
C THR A 344 -3.95 -11.99 -19.98
N MET A 345 -3.55 -12.40 -18.77
CA MET A 345 -2.38 -13.24 -18.55
C MET A 345 -2.66 -14.42 -17.62
N ARG A 346 -1.85 -15.47 -17.73
CA ARG A 346 -1.88 -16.67 -16.88
C ARG A 346 -0.47 -17.09 -16.51
N LEU A 347 -0.34 -17.88 -15.45
CA LEU A 347 0.92 -18.56 -15.18
C LEU A 347 1.23 -19.52 -16.32
N SER A 348 2.47 -19.48 -16.79
CA SER A 348 3.00 -20.43 -17.76
C SER A 348 2.84 -21.86 -17.27
N LEU A 349 2.62 -22.79 -18.20
CA LEU A 349 2.68 -24.23 -17.93
C LEU A 349 4.12 -24.77 -17.98
N GLU A 350 5.00 -24.03 -18.66
CA GLU A 350 6.42 -24.34 -18.82
C GLU A 350 7.24 -23.49 -17.82
N PRO A 351 8.19 -24.10 -17.07
CA PRO A 351 9.07 -23.36 -16.19
C PRO A 351 10.05 -22.50 -17.01
N SER A 352 10.52 -21.40 -16.42
CA SER A 352 11.49 -20.50 -17.04
C SER A 352 12.81 -20.49 -16.28
N ASP A 353 13.91 -20.74 -16.99
CA ASP A 353 15.26 -20.68 -16.44
C ASP A 353 15.61 -19.27 -15.92
N LEU A 354 15.03 -18.22 -16.51
CA LEU A 354 15.22 -16.82 -16.10
C LEU A 354 14.76 -16.54 -14.67
N ILE A 355 13.82 -17.35 -14.15
CA ILE A 355 13.31 -17.25 -12.78
C ILE A 355 13.57 -18.52 -11.98
N GLY A 356 14.66 -19.23 -12.30
CA GLY A 356 15.11 -20.40 -11.55
C GLY A 356 14.10 -21.56 -11.57
N GLY A 357 13.47 -21.82 -12.71
CA GLY A 357 12.51 -22.92 -12.87
C GLY A 357 11.12 -22.64 -12.29
N LEU A 358 10.83 -21.39 -11.91
CA LEU A 358 9.47 -20.93 -11.56
C LEU A 358 8.67 -20.62 -12.83
N TYR A 359 7.38 -20.31 -12.66
CA TYR A 359 6.45 -20.11 -13.78
C TYR A 359 6.15 -18.61 -13.97
N PRO A 360 6.56 -17.98 -15.09
CA PRO A 360 6.31 -16.57 -15.33
C PRO A 360 4.85 -16.32 -15.69
N LEU A 361 4.41 -15.05 -15.65
CA LEU A 361 3.17 -14.65 -16.32
C LEU A 361 3.38 -14.58 -17.83
N VAL A 362 2.50 -15.25 -18.58
CA VAL A 362 2.46 -15.25 -20.05
C VAL A 362 1.08 -14.81 -20.55
N SER A 363 1.02 -14.38 -21.81
CA SER A 363 -0.24 -13.99 -22.45
C SER A 363 -1.20 -15.18 -22.58
N LEU A 364 -2.50 -14.90 -22.73
CA LEU A 364 -3.49 -15.97 -23.01
C LEU A 364 -3.18 -16.75 -24.29
N GLU A 365 -2.66 -16.10 -25.32
CA GLU A 365 -2.30 -16.75 -26.59
C GLU A 365 -1.18 -17.77 -26.39
N GLU A 366 -0.14 -17.37 -25.64
CA GLU A 366 0.98 -18.25 -25.31
C GLU A 366 0.55 -19.40 -24.42
N TYR A 367 -0.25 -19.13 -23.38
CA TYR A 367 -0.81 -20.16 -22.51
C TYR A 367 -1.64 -21.20 -23.28
N HIS A 368 -2.49 -20.76 -24.22
CA HIS A 368 -3.26 -21.68 -25.06
C HIS A 368 -2.37 -22.49 -26.02
N SER A 369 -1.28 -21.89 -26.53
CA SER A 369 -0.30 -22.60 -27.35
C SER A 369 0.40 -23.71 -26.55
N GLN A 370 0.86 -23.42 -25.33
CA GLN A 370 1.44 -24.42 -24.42
C GLN A 370 0.46 -25.55 -24.09
N LYS A 371 -0.81 -25.21 -23.79
CA LYS A 371 -1.86 -26.21 -23.50
C LYS A 371 -2.11 -27.13 -24.71
N ARG A 372 -2.07 -26.61 -25.95
CA ARG A 372 -2.20 -27.43 -27.17
C ARG A 372 -1.01 -28.37 -27.34
N LYS A 373 0.22 -27.88 -27.19
CA LYS A 373 1.43 -28.72 -27.27
C LYS A 373 1.40 -29.88 -26.28
N LEU A 374 0.96 -29.63 -25.05
CA LEU A 374 0.82 -30.68 -24.02
C LEU A 374 -0.20 -31.75 -24.42
N ARG A 375 -1.35 -31.35 -25.01
CA ARG A 375 -2.36 -32.29 -25.52
C ARG A 375 -1.83 -33.12 -26.70
N ASP A 376 -1.10 -32.49 -27.62
CA ASP A 376 -0.52 -33.19 -28.77
C ASP A 376 0.56 -34.19 -28.33
N HIS A 377 1.33 -33.88 -27.29
CA HIS A 377 2.26 -34.83 -26.68
C HIS A 377 1.53 -35.98 -25.97
N SER A 378 0.48 -35.71 -25.19
CA SER A 378 -0.28 -36.78 -24.54
C SER A 378 -1.02 -37.70 -25.52
N ASN A 379 -1.47 -37.17 -26.67
CA ASN A 379 -2.12 -37.96 -27.72
C ASN A 379 -1.12 -38.82 -28.51
N LYS A 380 0.16 -38.41 -28.59
CA LYS A 380 1.22 -39.25 -29.17
C LYS A 380 1.68 -40.38 -28.24
N GLU A 381 1.47 -40.25 -26.93
CA GLU A 381 1.77 -41.31 -25.95
C GLU A 381 0.59 -42.28 -25.72
N ASN A 382 -0.65 -41.86 -26.01
CA ASN A 382 -1.86 -42.68 -25.89
C ASN A 382 -2.50 -42.97 -27.25
N GLU A 383 -1.90 -43.85 -28.04
CA GLU A 383 -2.48 -44.31 -29.31
C GLU A 383 -3.61 -45.36 -29.14
N HIS A 384 -4.17 -45.58 -27.94
CA HIS A 384 -5.35 -46.43 -27.71
C HIS A 384 -6.27 -45.82 -26.62
N ASN A 385 -7.11 -44.87 -27.00
CA ASN A 385 -8.54 -44.81 -26.66
C ASN A 385 -9.10 -43.42 -26.99
N ASP A 386 -10.02 -43.41 -27.95
CA ASP A 386 -10.66 -42.24 -28.50
C ASP A 386 -11.99 -42.00 -27.78
N SER A 387 -12.11 -40.89 -27.04
CA SER A 387 -13.34 -40.09 -26.88
C SER A 387 -13.21 -39.11 -25.71
N ASP A 388 -12.98 -37.83 -25.98
CA ASP A 388 -13.77 -36.75 -25.33
C ASP A 388 -13.48 -35.39 -25.98
N VAL A 389 -14.36 -35.02 -26.90
CA VAL A 389 -14.49 -33.65 -27.42
C VAL A 389 -15.63 -33.00 -26.64
N ASN A 390 -15.32 -32.22 -25.59
CA ASN A 390 -16.18 -31.14 -25.06
C ASN A 390 -15.61 -30.45 -23.79
N ASP A 391 -14.37 -29.91 -23.84
CA ASP A 391 -13.86 -29.05 -22.74
C ASP A 391 -13.60 -27.59 -23.16
N ASP A 392 -13.66 -27.26 -24.46
CA ASP A 392 -13.40 -25.89 -24.97
C ASP A 392 -14.50 -24.86 -24.61
N LEU A 393 -15.62 -25.29 -24.01
CA LEU A 393 -16.75 -24.42 -23.64
C LEU A 393 -16.88 -24.17 -22.14
N ARG A 394 -16.09 -24.83 -21.28
CA ARG A 394 -16.20 -24.64 -19.81
C ARG A 394 -15.38 -23.46 -19.30
N ASP A 395 -14.28 -23.12 -19.95
CA ASP A 395 -13.44 -21.97 -19.58
C ASP A 395 -13.96 -20.62 -20.16
N LEU A 396 -14.96 -20.66 -21.05
CA LEU A 396 -15.64 -19.46 -21.59
C LEU A 396 -16.87 -19.04 -20.77
N VAL A 397 -17.30 -19.84 -19.79
CA VAL A 397 -18.43 -19.46 -18.91
C VAL A 397 -17.89 -18.71 -17.70
N ILE A 398 -17.94 -17.38 -17.83
CA ILE A 398 -17.67 -16.39 -16.79
C ILE A 398 -18.75 -16.49 -15.71
N THR A 399 -18.60 -17.40 -14.76
CA THR A 399 -19.30 -17.32 -13.46
C THR A 399 -18.31 -17.56 -12.33
N PRO A 400 -18.30 -16.75 -11.27
CA PRO A 400 -17.41 -16.97 -10.13
C PRO A 400 -17.69 -18.33 -9.49
N ARG A 401 -16.66 -19.17 -9.36
CA ARG A 401 -16.72 -20.39 -8.55
C ARG A 401 -16.89 -19.99 -7.09
N LYS A 402 -18.02 -20.34 -6.46
CA LYS A 402 -18.13 -20.33 -5.00
C LYS A 402 -17.09 -21.31 -4.44
N THR A 403 -16.10 -20.79 -3.74
CA THR A 403 -15.17 -21.57 -2.93
C THR A 403 -15.96 -22.33 -1.86
N LYS A 404 -15.96 -23.66 -1.93
CA LYS A 404 -16.46 -24.51 -0.84
C LYS A 404 -15.40 -24.54 0.26
N HIS A 405 -15.42 -23.55 1.14
CA HIS A 405 -14.89 -23.73 2.48
C HIS A 405 -16.03 -24.19 3.40
N ALA A 406 -15.76 -25.26 4.14
CA ALA A 406 -16.67 -25.84 5.12
C ALA A 406 -16.92 -24.84 6.26
N ALA A 407 -17.96 -24.02 6.12
CA ALA A 407 -18.46 -23.20 7.20
C ALA A 407 -19.29 -24.08 8.15
N LYS A 408 -18.78 -24.31 9.36
CA LYS A 408 -19.60 -24.74 10.49
C LYS A 408 -20.69 -23.69 10.71
N GLU A 409 -21.94 -24.09 10.51
CA GLU A 409 -23.12 -23.25 10.77
C GLU A 409 -23.12 -22.77 12.23
N LYS A 410 -22.94 -21.46 12.43
CA LYS A 410 -23.44 -20.77 13.63
C LYS A 410 -24.68 -19.98 13.22
N LYS A 411 -25.84 -20.45 13.67
CA LYS A 411 -27.13 -19.75 13.52
C LYS A 411 -27.09 -18.44 14.30
N PHE A 412 -27.13 -17.31 13.58
CA PHE A 412 -27.56 -16.03 14.16
C PHE A 412 -29.03 -15.81 13.83
N TYR A 413 -29.83 -15.62 14.87
CA TYR A 413 -31.19 -15.11 14.76
C TYR A 413 -31.14 -13.63 14.42
N SER A 414 -31.71 -13.23 13.28
CA SER A 414 -32.06 -11.84 13.00
C SER A 414 -33.55 -11.72 12.70
N VAL A 415 -34.32 -11.34 13.73
CA VAL A 415 -35.62 -10.69 13.56
C VAL A 415 -35.56 -9.42 14.40
N ALA A 416 -35.31 -8.29 13.75
CA ALA A 416 -35.75 -6.98 14.20
C ALA A 416 -35.53 -5.96 13.07
N VAL A 417 -36.61 -5.30 12.69
CA VAL A 417 -36.75 -4.17 11.75
C VAL A 417 -36.96 -4.53 10.25
N PRO A 418 -38.14 -4.24 9.68
CA PRO A 418 -38.42 -4.38 8.25
C PRO A 418 -37.73 -3.29 7.43
N GLN A 419 -36.94 -3.67 6.42
CA GLN A 419 -36.45 -2.74 5.39
C GLN A 419 -37.41 -2.72 4.20
N ASN A 420 -38.30 -1.72 4.15
CA ASN A 420 -38.91 -1.30 2.90
C ASN A 420 -38.07 -0.16 2.34
N SER A 421 -37.06 -0.47 1.52
CA SER A 421 -36.35 0.52 0.71
C SER A 421 -37.25 0.92 -0.47
N PRO A 422 -37.58 2.21 -0.66
CA PRO A 422 -38.29 2.66 -1.86
C PRO A 422 -37.35 2.51 -3.07
N GLY A 423 -37.72 1.66 -4.02
CA GLY A 423 -36.95 1.46 -5.24
C GLY A 423 -36.82 2.74 -6.05
N GLN A 424 -35.62 3.00 -6.60
CA GLN A 424 -35.39 4.08 -7.55
C GLN A 424 -36.24 3.87 -8.82
N PRO A 425 -36.99 4.89 -9.30
CA PRO A 425 -37.74 4.78 -10.54
C PRO A 425 -36.78 4.85 -11.76
N ARG A 426 -36.75 3.79 -12.57
CA ARG A 426 -36.08 3.81 -13.88
C ARG A 426 -37.03 4.39 -14.93
N LYS A 427 -36.58 5.43 -15.64
CA LYS A 427 -37.27 6.09 -16.76
C LYS A 427 -37.48 5.11 -17.92
N GLY A 428 -38.73 4.82 -18.27
CA GLY A 428 -39.09 4.16 -19.53
C GLY A 428 -39.02 5.14 -20.72
N HIS A 429 -38.74 4.61 -21.91
CA HIS A 429 -38.36 5.38 -23.11
C HIS A 429 -39.46 6.26 -23.73
N ASN A 430 -40.67 6.35 -23.14
CA ASN A 430 -41.76 7.21 -23.62
C ASN A 430 -42.41 8.08 -22.52
N GLY A 431 -41.70 8.39 -21.44
CA GLY A 431 -42.09 9.50 -20.54
C GLY A 431 -43.42 9.36 -19.78
N SER A 432 -43.95 8.15 -19.63
CA SER A 432 -45.06 7.87 -18.71
C SER A 432 -44.65 6.80 -17.69
N ASN A 433 -44.98 7.03 -16.42
CA ASN A 433 -44.71 6.11 -15.32
C ASN A 433 -45.95 5.22 -15.13
N THR A 434 -45.85 3.93 -15.48
CA THR A 434 -46.83 2.91 -15.11
C THR A 434 -46.12 1.79 -14.34
N ILE A 435 -46.68 1.42 -13.18
CA ILE A 435 -46.27 0.26 -12.39
C ILE A 435 -47.01 -0.94 -12.97
N GLU A 436 -46.30 -1.88 -13.59
CA GLU A 436 -46.88 -3.14 -14.04
C GLU A 436 -46.66 -4.24 -12.99
N ASP A 437 -47.76 -4.77 -12.46
CA ASP A 437 -47.78 -5.91 -11.54
C ASP A 437 -47.50 -7.22 -12.29
N ILE A 438 -46.31 -7.79 -12.10
CA ILE A 438 -45.93 -9.06 -12.72
C ILE A 438 -46.43 -10.23 -11.86
N ASN A 439 -47.64 -10.71 -12.16
CA ASN A 439 -48.11 -12.04 -11.76
C ASN A 439 -49.06 -12.60 -12.83
N ASN A 440 -48.51 -13.17 -13.91
CA ASN A 440 -48.94 -14.47 -14.43
C ASN A 440 -48.23 -14.84 -15.74
N SER A 441 -47.95 -16.13 -15.85
CA SER A 441 -47.32 -16.84 -16.94
C SER A 441 -48.29 -17.14 -18.09
N LYS A 442 -47.82 -17.06 -19.35
CA LYS A 442 -48.01 -18.08 -20.42
C LYS A 442 -47.40 -17.67 -21.78
N LYS A 443 -46.94 -18.71 -22.48
CA LYS A 443 -46.33 -18.82 -23.81
C LYS A 443 -47.10 -18.09 -24.94
N ILE A 444 -46.41 -17.65 -25.99
CA ILE A 444 -46.55 -18.09 -27.41
C ILE A 444 -45.60 -17.31 -28.35
N HIS A 445 -45.10 -18.03 -29.37
CA HIS A 445 -44.22 -17.62 -30.48
C HIS A 445 -44.89 -16.71 -31.56
N ILE A 446 -44.04 -16.06 -32.38
CA ILE A 446 -43.99 -16.07 -33.89
C ILE A 446 -43.74 -14.68 -34.55
N ASN A 447 -42.62 -14.63 -35.31
CA ASN A 447 -42.25 -13.97 -36.58
C ASN A 447 -42.47 -12.48 -36.95
N ASN A 448 -41.35 -11.87 -37.36
CA ASN A 448 -41.04 -11.14 -38.61
C ASN A 448 -42.14 -10.42 -39.41
N LYS A 449 -41.97 -9.09 -39.65
CA LYS A 449 -41.71 -8.49 -40.98
C LYS A 449 -41.69 -6.93 -41.00
N SER A 450 -40.61 -6.39 -41.57
CA SER A 450 -40.45 -5.26 -42.53
C SER A 450 -41.35 -3.99 -42.51
N SER A 451 -40.69 -2.83 -42.31
CA SER A 451 -40.61 -1.59 -43.15
C SER A 451 -41.89 -0.80 -43.56
N PRO A 452 -41.78 0.41 -44.16
CA PRO A 452 -41.11 1.68 -43.79
C PRO A 452 -42.10 2.90 -43.90
N ILE A 453 -41.66 4.17 -43.77
CA ILE A 453 -42.04 5.38 -44.59
C ILE A 453 -41.86 6.76 -43.88
N LYS A 454 -41.05 7.63 -44.52
CA LYS A 454 -41.13 9.10 -44.83
C LYS A 454 -41.39 10.14 -43.70
N SER A 455 -40.64 11.23 -43.48
CA SER A 455 -40.02 12.32 -44.29
C SER A 455 -40.82 13.64 -44.30
N SER A 456 -40.27 14.71 -43.73
CA SER A 456 -40.32 16.13 -44.18
C SER A 456 -39.61 17.01 -43.13
N GLN A 457 -38.43 17.59 -43.41
CA GLN A 457 -38.15 18.88 -44.08
C GLN A 457 -38.71 20.12 -43.39
N ILE A 458 -37.82 20.99 -42.86
CA ILE A 458 -37.71 22.42 -43.21
C ILE A 458 -36.22 22.83 -43.22
N LYS A 459 -35.80 23.47 -44.32
CA LYS A 459 -34.53 24.17 -44.58
C LYS A 459 -34.67 25.66 -44.25
N SER A 460 -33.56 26.33 -43.90
CA SER A 460 -32.91 27.43 -44.67
C SER A 460 -32.17 28.44 -43.79
N LEU A 461 -31.11 29.17 -44.16
CA LEU A 461 -30.07 29.20 -45.20
C LEU A 461 -29.14 30.39 -44.82
N ILE A 462 -27.82 30.17 -44.79
CA ILE A 462 -26.69 30.92 -45.41
C ILE A 462 -26.54 32.47 -45.22
N VAL A 463 -25.34 32.96 -44.85
CA VAL A 463 -24.31 33.66 -45.71
C VAL A 463 -23.27 34.43 -44.89
N ASP A 464 -22.02 34.21 -45.31
CA ASP A 464 -20.70 34.73 -44.95
C ASP A 464 -20.45 36.25 -45.20
N ASN A 465 -19.42 36.82 -44.56
CA ASN A 465 -18.23 37.39 -45.23
C ASN A 465 -17.31 38.22 -44.29
N ASN A 466 -16.05 37.76 -44.17
CA ASN A 466 -14.73 38.41 -44.35
C ASN A 466 -14.37 39.87 -43.95
N SER A 467 -13.10 39.99 -43.52
CA SER A 467 -12.06 41.01 -43.88
C SER A 467 -12.15 42.40 -43.21
N ASP A 468 -11.09 43.12 -42.80
CA ASP A 468 -9.61 42.99 -42.77
C ASP A 468 -9.02 44.17 -41.95
N ASN A 469 -7.75 44.03 -41.52
CA ASN A 469 -6.65 45.03 -41.40
C ASN A 469 -6.78 46.24 -40.43
N GLU A 470 -5.73 46.84 -39.83
CA GLU A 470 -4.33 47.15 -40.23
C GLU A 470 -3.52 47.55 -38.95
N GLU A 471 -2.26 47.07 -38.77
CA GLU A 471 -0.95 47.79 -38.79
C GLU A 471 -0.73 48.93 -37.75
N GLY A 472 0.44 49.20 -37.14
CA GLY A 472 1.83 48.71 -37.27
C GLY A 472 2.81 49.59 -36.44
N ASP A 473 4.03 49.06 -36.22
CA ASP A 473 5.36 49.70 -36.02
C ASP A 473 5.64 50.61 -34.78
N ASP A 474 6.87 50.75 -34.21
CA ASP A 474 8.23 50.43 -34.66
C ASP A 474 9.27 50.42 -33.49
N ALA A 475 10.53 50.10 -33.82
CA ALA A 475 11.63 49.55 -33.03
C ALA A 475 12.67 50.48 -32.32
N ASN A 476 13.63 49.80 -31.65
CA ASN A 476 15.09 50.08 -31.51
C ASN A 476 15.71 50.59 -30.17
N HIS A 477 16.39 49.65 -29.46
CA HIS A 477 17.82 49.54 -29.02
C HIS A 477 18.72 50.79 -28.75
N PRO A 478 19.89 50.74 -28.01
CA PRO A 478 20.82 49.58 -27.81
C PRO A 478 21.69 49.46 -26.50
N ARG A 479 22.42 48.31 -26.38
CA ARG A 479 23.81 48.04 -25.83
C ARG A 479 24.16 48.37 -24.35
N ASN A 480 24.88 47.56 -23.54
CA ASN A 480 26.25 47.02 -23.69
C ASN A 480 26.74 46.31 -22.38
N ARG A 481 27.58 45.25 -22.52
CA ARG A 481 28.80 44.84 -21.73
C ARG A 481 28.84 45.01 -20.19
N SER A 482 29.30 44.06 -19.34
CA SER A 482 30.57 43.30 -19.41
C SER A 482 30.77 42.33 -18.20
N THR A 483 31.48 41.23 -18.47
CA THR A 483 32.39 40.37 -17.68
C THR A 483 32.74 40.68 -16.21
N LYS A 484 32.83 39.63 -15.36
CA LYS A 484 34.12 39.19 -14.74
C LYS A 484 33.99 37.85 -13.99
N THR A 485 34.91 36.95 -14.34
CA THR A 485 35.45 35.81 -13.58
C THR A 485 36.43 36.29 -12.51
N VAL A 486 36.50 35.63 -11.34
CA VAL A 486 37.72 35.39 -10.53
C VAL A 486 37.54 34.08 -9.74
N GLN A 487 38.65 33.35 -9.67
CA GLN A 487 38.95 32.04 -9.10
C GLN A 487 39.65 32.17 -7.73
N ASN A 488 39.64 31.06 -6.95
CA ASN A 488 40.72 30.57 -6.05
C ASN A 488 40.93 31.28 -4.68
N ASP A 489 41.38 30.67 -3.58
CA ASP A 489 41.84 29.33 -3.17
C ASP A 489 41.90 29.28 -1.60
N ASP A 490 42.23 28.10 -1.06
CA ASP A 490 42.95 27.78 0.21
C ASP A 490 42.17 27.27 1.47
N ASP A 491 42.26 25.94 1.65
CA ASP A 491 42.85 25.15 2.77
C ASP A 491 42.73 25.63 4.24
N ASP A 492 42.31 24.71 5.12
CA ASP A 492 42.84 24.52 6.48
C ASP A 492 42.55 23.10 7.02
N GLU A 493 43.52 22.57 7.76
CA GLU A 493 43.74 21.18 8.21
C GLU A 493 42.98 20.77 9.49
N GLU A 494 43.08 19.46 9.78
CA GLU A 494 42.43 18.57 10.77
C GLU A 494 42.61 18.89 12.26
N GLU A 495 41.60 18.59 13.10
CA GLU A 495 41.78 17.98 14.44
C GLU A 495 40.62 16.98 14.72
N GLU A 496 40.97 15.71 14.97
CA GLU A 496 40.07 14.64 15.44
C GLU A 496 39.91 14.72 16.97
N GLU A 497 38.68 14.83 17.48
CA GLU A 497 38.34 14.57 18.89
C GLU A 497 37.31 13.43 19.00
N ASP A 498 37.60 12.48 19.90
CA ASP A 498 36.86 11.25 20.17
C ASP A 498 35.38 11.47 20.60
N ASP A 499 34.43 11.12 19.74
CA ASP A 499 32.98 11.26 19.93
C ASP A 499 32.35 10.34 21.02
N ASP A 500 33.11 9.39 21.57
CA ASP A 500 32.60 8.37 22.49
C ASP A 500 32.37 8.87 23.94
N ASP A 501 32.97 10.02 24.32
CA ASP A 501 32.91 10.52 25.71
C ASP A 501 31.80 11.58 25.95
N ILE A 502 31.22 12.13 24.88
CA ILE A 502 30.08 13.07 24.96
C ILE A 502 28.76 12.30 25.16
N LEU A 503 28.63 11.11 24.54
CA LEU A 503 27.40 10.29 24.60
C LEU A 503 27.14 9.65 25.97
N ARG A 504 28.17 9.47 26.81
CA ARG A 504 28.00 8.92 28.17
C ARG A 504 27.52 9.93 29.21
N ARG A 505 27.51 11.23 28.90
CA ARG A 505 27.08 12.30 29.83
C ARG A 505 25.62 12.72 29.66
N LEU A 506 24.91 12.25 28.64
CA LEU A 506 23.56 12.72 28.30
C LEU A 506 22.39 11.77 28.66
N LEU A 507 22.63 10.66 29.38
CA LEU A 507 21.57 9.75 29.79
C LEU A 507 21.37 9.76 31.31
N PRO A 508 20.17 10.10 31.83
CA PRO A 508 19.84 9.87 33.22
C PRO A 508 19.67 8.37 33.50
N LYS A 509 20.36 7.88 34.54
CA LYS A 509 20.21 6.53 35.09
C LYS A 509 18.80 6.38 35.67
N ILE A 510 18.00 5.47 35.13
CA ILE A 510 16.77 5.00 35.77
C ILE A 510 17.00 3.54 36.18
N GLU A 511 17.27 3.36 37.47
CA GLU A 511 17.08 2.09 38.17
C GLU A 511 15.59 1.91 38.44
N GLY A 512 15.00 0.76 38.08
CA GLY A 512 13.59 0.50 38.39
C GLY A 512 12.96 -0.73 37.75
N GLN A 513 13.22 -1.89 38.35
CA GLN A 513 12.40 -3.12 38.44
C GLN A 513 11.36 -3.47 37.37
N PHE A 514 11.63 -4.61 36.72
CA PHE A 514 10.70 -5.47 35.97
C PHE A 514 9.48 -5.89 36.79
N LEU A 515 8.30 -5.86 36.17
CA LEU A 515 7.21 -6.79 36.45
C LEU A 515 6.60 -7.30 35.13
N GLU A 516 6.63 -8.62 35.01
CA GLU A 516 6.00 -9.41 33.94
C GLU A 516 4.48 -9.44 34.11
N GLY A 517 3.76 -9.42 32.98
CA GLY A 517 2.39 -9.90 32.89
C GLY A 517 1.35 -8.82 32.62
N GLU A 518 0.77 -8.84 31.42
CA GLU A 518 -0.68 -8.99 31.21
C GLU A 518 -1.02 -8.85 29.71
N GLN A 519 -1.15 -10.01 29.05
CA GLN A 519 -1.99 -10.16 27.87
C GLN A 519 -3.42 -10.41 28.37
N GLN A 520 -4.32 -9.44 28.22
CA GLN A 520 -5.77 -9.62 27.99
C GLN A 520 -6.53 -8.32 28.28
N VAL A 521 -6.65 -7.41 27.31
CA VAL A 521 -7.80 -6.47 27.28
C VAL A 521 -8.13 -6.10 25.84
N LEU A 522 -8.90 -6.94 25.15
CA LEU A 522 -9.68 -6.55 23.97
C LEU A 522 -11.05 -7.22 24.08
N VAL A 523 -11.91 -6.61 24.89
CA VAL A 523 -13.32 -6.98 25.03
C VAL A 523 -14.16 -5.71 24.96
N TYR A 524 -14.86 -5.57 23.83
CA TYR A 524 -16.12 -4.86 23.59
C TYR A 524 -16.39 -3.54 24.32
N VAL A 525 -16.38 -2.43 23.57
CA VAL A 525 -17.31 -1.32 23.81
C VAL A 525 -18.44 -1.45 22.80
N LYS A 526 -19.66 -1.50 23.31
CA LYS A 526 -20.92 -1.60 22.57
C LYS A 526 -21.62 -0.25 22.57
#